data_AF-A0A1H8AWK7-F1
#
_entry.id   AF-A0A1H8AWK7-F1
#
_cell.length_a   1.000
_cell.length_b   1.000
_cell.length_c   1.000
_cell.angle_alpha   90.00
_cell.angle_beta   90.00
_cell.angle_gamma   90.00
#
_symmetry.space_group_name_H-M   'P 1'
#
loop_
_entity.id
_entity.type
_entity.pdbx_description
1 polymer ?
#
loop_
_entity_poly.entity_id
_entity_poly.type
_entity_poly.pdbx_seq_one_letter_code
_entity_poly.pdbx_strand_id
1 'polypeptide(L)'
;MNKKLLIAYLNWFYTLELEQVTLYKEQARASNDDYIKEVLKHLAAIEQRHVENISNSLKRLGTNPSKVGEIIGPIFGKPFSELTTMFGTVNLFRVNILLETRATRDYQNLIERVDDKELLNVLIENSIEEDLHRSWFIEQKRQLNKQKQSRKN
;
A
#
# COMPACT_ATOMS: atom_id res chain seq x y z
N MET A 1 10.33 -20.44 -8.80
CA MET A 1 9.14 -19.97 -9.57
C MET A 1 9.52 -19.68 -11.04
N ASN A 2 8.61 -19.80 -12.02
CA ASN A 2 8.94 -19.47 -13.43
C ASN A 2 8.94 -17.95 -13.70
N LYS A 3 9.71 -17.50 -14.70
CA LYS A 3 9.93 -16.07 -15.01
C LYS A 3 8.64 -15.32 -15.38
N LYS A 4 7.72 -15.94 -16.13
CA LYS A 4 6.46 -15.28 -16.53
C LYS A 4 5.58 -15.00 -15.31
N LEU A 5 5.47 -15.96 -14.41
CA LEU A 5 4.72 -15.82 -13.17
C LEU A 5 5.36 -14.76 -12.26
N LEU A 6 6.69 -14.75 -12.15
CA LEU A 6 7.39 -13.70 -11.42
C LEU A 6 7.09 -12.30 -11.96
N ILE A 7 7.17 -12.11 -13.28
CA ILE A 7 6.85 -10.83 -13.93
C ILE A 7 5.40 -10.43 -13.65
N ALA A 8 4.46 -11.37 -13.67
CA ALA A 8 3.06 -11.10 -13.35
C ALA A 8 2.90 -10.61 -11.90
N TYR A 9 3.56 -11.25 -10.93
CA TYR A 9 3.58 -10.77 -9.54
C TYR A 9 4.20 -9.38 -9.41
N LEU A 10 5.34 -9.12 -10.07
CA LEU A 10 5.97 -7.81 -9.99
C LEU A 10 5.13 -6.71 -10.63
N ASN A 11 4.42 -6.99 -11.74
CA ASN A 11 3.47 -6.03 -12.31
C ASN A 11 2.23 -5.83 -11.41
N TRP A 12 1.81 -6.85 -10.66
CA TRP A 12 0.81 -6.71 -9.61
C TRP A 12 1.27 -5.73 -8.52
N PHE A 13 2.46 -5.94 -7.93
CA PHE A 13 3.03 -5.01 -6.94
C PHE A 13 3.16 -3.61 -7.52
N TYR A 14 3.81 -3.47 -8.68
CA TYR A 14 3.97 -2.16 -9.35
C TYR A 14 2.65 -1.39 -9.48
N THR A 15 1.57 -2.08 -9.79
CA THR A 15 0.24 -1.48 -9.92
C THR A 15 -0.34 -1.11 -8.56
N LEU A 16 -0.25 -2.01 -7.57
CA LEU A 16 -0.70 -1.78 -6.20
C LEU A 16 -0.01 -0.56 -5.58
N GLU A 17 1.31 -0.50 -5.65
CA GLU A 17 2.13 0.61 -5.13
C GLU A 17 1.74 1.94 -5.79
N LEU A 18 1.55 1.96 -7.12
CA LEU A 18 1.11 3.16 -7.84
C LEU A 18 -0.26 3.66 -7.38
N GLU A 19 -1.17 2.73 -7.09
CA GLU A 19 -2.50 3.07 -6.59
C GLU A 19 -2.44 3.53 -5.13
N GLN A 20 -1.58 2.96 -4.27
CA GLN A 20 -1.33 3.46 -2.91
C GLN A 20 -0.70 4.86 -2.93
N VAL A 21 0.28 5.16 -3.80
CA VAL A 21 0.81 6.51 -4.01
C VAL A 21 -0.32 7.51 -4.29
N THR A 22 -1.22 7.13 -5.21
CA THR A 22 -2.34 7.97 -5.60
C THR A 22 -3.31 8.14 -4.44
N LEU A 23 -3.69 7.05 -3.77
CA LEU A 23 -4.60 7.05 -2.63
C LEU A 23 -4.12 7.95 -1.51
N TYR A 24 -2.86 7.81 -1.11
CA TYR A 24 -2.30 8.61 -0.02
C TYR A 24 -2.21 10.09 -0.37
N LYS A 25 -1.88 10.44 -1.61
CA LYS A 25 -1.92 11.84 -2.07
C LYS A 25 -3.33 12.41 -2.03
N GLU A 26 -4.33 11.66 -2.47
CA GLU A 26 -5.73 12.10 -2.45
C GLU A 26 -6.28 12.20 -1.02
N GLN A 27 -5.98 11.24 -0.15
CA GLN A 27 -6.33 11.31 1.27
C GLN A 27 -5.65 12.48 1.98
N ALA A 28 -4.39 12.78 1.65
CA ALA A 28 -3.68 13.93 2.22
C ALA A 28 -4.34 15.25 1.80
N ARG A 29 -4.75 15.38 0.52
CA ARG A 29 -5.47 16.55 0.01
C ARG A 29 -6.83 16.76 0.69
N ALA A 30 -7.53 15.66 0.98
CA ALA A 30 -8.83 15.70 1.63
C ALA A 30 -8.79 15.83 3.16
N SER A 31 -7.62 15.62 3.78
CA SER A 31 -7.49 15.67 5.25
C SER A 31 -7.50 17.10 5.78
N ASN A 32 -8.39 17.34 6.76
CA ASN A 32 -8.42 18.57 7.57
C ASN A 32 -7.48 18.52 8.80
N ASP A 33 -6.84 17.38 9.06
CA ASP A 33 -5.85 17.21 10.13
C ASP A 33 -4.46 17.31 9.52
N ASP A 34 -3.68 18.30 9.96
CA ASP A 34 -2.35 18.60 9.42
C ASP A 34 -1.32 17.52 9.74
N TYR A 35 -1.42 16.87 10.90
CA TYR A 35 -0.53 15.75 11.23
C TYR A 35 -0.81 14.56 10.31
N ILE A 36 -2.09 14.21 10.13
CA ILE A 36 -2.50 13.12 9.23
C ILE A 36 -2.10 13.43 7.79
N LYS A 37 -2.24 14.68 7.35
CA LYS A 37 -1.83 15.14 6.01
C LYS A 37 -0.34 14.91 5.77
N GLU A 38 0.52 15.28 6.71
CA GLU A 38 1.97 15.08 6.57
C GLU A 38 2.36 13.59 6.63
N VAL A 39 1.70 12.79 7.47
CA VAL A 39 1.92 11.33 7.48
C VAL A 39 1.56 10.74 6.12
N LEU A 40 0.40 11.05 5.56
CA LEU A 40 -0.02 10.50 4.27
C LEU A 40 0.91 10.93 3.12
N LYS A 41 1.42 12.15 3.13
CA LYS A 41 2.46 12.58 2.18
C LYS A 41 3.75 11.78 2.33
N HIS A 42 4.15 11.49 3.58
CA HIS A 42 5.32 10.68 3.87
C HIS A 42 5.13 9.25 3.36
N LEU A 43 4.00 8.62 3.66
CA LEU A 43 3.66 7.28 3.15
C LEU A 43 3.67 7.26 1.62
N ALA A 44 3.03 8.24 0.96
CA ALA A 44 3.06 8.34 -0.50
C ALA A 44 4.48 8.44 -1.10
N ALA A 45 5.43 9.04 -0.37
CA ALA A 45 6.83 9.10 -0.80
C ALA A 45 7.57 7.77 -0.59
N ILE A 46 7.18 6.98 0.40
CA ILE A 46 7.65 5.60 0.60
C ILE A 46 7.16 4.72 -0.54
N GLU A 47 5.84 4.74 -0.82
CA GLU A 47 5.27 3.94 -1.92
C GLU A 47 5.85 4.32 -3.28
N GLN A 48 6.21 5.59 -3.48
CA GLN A 48 6.88 6.00 -4.71
C GLN A 48 8.24 5.32 -4.88
N ARG A 49 8.98 5.08 -3.79
CA ARG A 49 10.21 4.29 -3.83
C ARG A 49 9.92 2.82 -4.09
N HIS A 50 8.85 2.26 -3.53
CA HIS A 50 8.42 0.89 -3.86
C HIS A 50 8.16 0.73 -5.37
N VAL A 51 7.42 1.67 -5.97
CA VAL A 51 7.18 1.71 -7.42
C VAL A 51 8.49 1.67 -8.21
N GLU A 52 9.46 2.50 -7.81
CA GLU A 52 10.78 2.58 -8.46
C GLU A 52 11.56 1.28 -8.32
N ASN A 53 11.61 0.71 -7.11
CA ASN A 53 12.27 -0.55 -6.80
C ASN A 53 11.73 -1.71 -7.64
N ILE A 54 10.40 -1.84 -7.73
CA ILE A 54 9.75 -2.89 -8.51
C ILE A 54 9.94 -2.66 -10.02
N SER A 55 9.84 -1.41 -10.48
CA SER A 55 10.13 -1.04 -11.88
C SER A 55 11.56 -1.43 -12.27
N ASN A 56 12.55 -1.16 -11.42
CA ASN A 56 13.95 -1.52 -11.68
C ASN A 56 14.14 -3.04 -11.73
N SER A 57 13.48 -3.77 -10.83
CA SER A 57 13.47 -5.24 -10.84
C SER A 57 12.87 -5.82 -12.12
N LEU A 58 11.76 -5.26 -12.61
CA LEU A 58 11.15 -5.64 -13.89
C LEU A 58 12.11 -5.39 -15.07
N LYS A 59 12.78 -4.23 -15.09
CA LYS A 59 13.78 -3.90 -16.12
C LYS A 59 14.97 -4.85 -16.11
N ARG A 60 15.46 -5.25 -14.92
CA ARG A 60 16.52 -6.26 -14.76
C ARG A 60 16.11 -7.61 -15.34
N LEU A 61 14.82 -7.96 -15.25
CA LEU A 61 14.27 -9.16 -15.89
C LEU A 61 14.05 -9.01 -17.40
N GLY A 62 14.37 -7.86 -18.00
CA GLY A 62 14.26 -7.60 -19.44
C GLY A 62 12.86 -7.21 -19.89
N THR A 63 12.03 -6.66 -19.00
CA THR A 63 10.68 -6.17 -19.34
C THR A 63 10.47 -4.76 -18.79
N ASN A 64 9.61 -3.97 -19.45
CA ASN A 64 9.13 -2.73 -18.87
C ASN A 64 7.99 -3.01 -17.88
N PRO A 65 7.85 -2.18 -16.84
CA PRO A 65 6.70 -2.27 -15.94
C PRO A 65 5.41 -1.97 -16.70
N SER A 66 4.37 -2.73 -16.37
CA SER A 66 3.03 -2.58 -16.95
C SER A 66 1.98 -2.67 -15.87
N LYS A 67 0.94 -1.85 -15.98
CA LYS A 67 -0.24 -1.97 -15.13
C LYS A 67 -1.01 -3.25 -15.49
N VAL A 68 -1.57 -3.93 -14.48
CA VAL A 68 -2.40 -5.14 -14.67
C VAL A 68 -3.91 -4.88 -14.60
N GLY A 69 -4.31 -3.61 -14.48
CA GLY A 69 -5.70 -3.18 -14.26
C GLY A 69 -5.83 -2.41 -12.95
N GLU A 70 -7.07 -2.13 -12.51
CA GLU A 70 -7.32 -1.54 -11.20
C GLU A 70 -7.25 -2.62 -10.09
N ILE A 71 -6.47 -2.40 -9.03
CA ILE A 71 -6.29 -3.37 -7.94
C ILE A 71 -7.08 -2.99 -6.68
N ILE A 72 -7.05 -1.72 -6.29
CA ILE A 72 -7.68 -1.23 -5.06
C ILE A 72 -9.20 -1.36 -5.15
N GLY A 73 -9.81 -1.02 -6.30
CA GLY A 73 -11.27 -1.07 -6.44
C GLY A 73 -11.88 -2.44 -6.11
N PRO A 74 -11.37 -3.54 -6.71
CA PRO A 74 -11.78 -4.90 -6.37
C PRO A 74 -11.65 -5.26 -4.89
N ILE A 75 -10.64 -4.76 -4.17
CA ILE A 75 -10.44 -5.03 -2.72
C ILE A 75 -11.61 -4.47 -1.91
N PHE A 76 -12.18 -3.33 -2.32
CA PHE A 76 -13.29 -2.67 -1.63
C PHE A 76 -14.67 -2.97 -2.24
N GLY A 77 -14.72 -3.71 -3.35
CA GLY A 77 -15.94 -3.97 -4.10
C GLY A 77 -16.57 -2.70 -4.70
N LYS A 78 -15.78 -1.66 -4.93
CA LYS A 78 -16.21 -0.36 -5.47
C LYS A 78 -15.10 0.28 -6.30
N PRO A 79 -15.41 1.09 -7.33
CA PRO A 79 -14.39 1.84 -8.08
C PRO A 79 -13.56 2.76 -7.17
N PHE A 80 -12.27 2.91 -7.48
CA PHE A 80 -11.35 3.78 -6.74
C PHE A 80 -11.85 5.23 -6.63
N SER A 81 -12.47 5.74 -7.69
CA SER A 81 -13.06 7.08 -7.72
C SER A 81 -14.12 7.30 -6.63
N GLU A 82 -14.87 6.26 -6.27
CA GLU A 82 -15.91 6.32 -5.23
C GLU A 82 -15.35 6.21 -3.81
N LEU A 83 -14.11 5.74 -3.64
CA LEU A 83 -13.44 5.64 -2.33
C LEU A 83 -13.13 7.01 -1.72
N THR A 84 -13.18 8.08 -2.51
CA THR A 84 -13.03 9.47 -2.04
C THR A 84 -14.01 9.84 -0.92
N THR A 85 -15.22 9.27 -0.95
CA THR A 85 -16.23 9.42 0.10
C THR A 85 -15.81 8.82 1.45
N MET A 86 -14.80 7.95 1.46
CA MET A 86 -14.27 7.27 2.64
C MET A 86 -13.09 8.00 3.29
N PHE A 87 -12.69 9.17 2.80
CA PHE A 87 -11.51 9.91 3.30
C PHE A 87 -11.71 10.61 4.66
N GLY A 88 -12.88 10.45 5.31
CA GLY A 88 -13.04 10.82 6.72
C GLY A 88 -12.20 9.92 7.65
N THR A 89 -11.73 10.46 8.78
CA THR A 89 -10.67 9.86 9.62
C THR A 89 -10.88 8.39 10.03
N VAL A 90 -12.12 7.97 10.36
CA VAL A 90 -12.40 6.57 10.76
C VAL A 90 -12.33 5.62 9.57
N ASN A 91 -12.86 6.05 8.43
CA ASN A 91 -12.94 5.23 7.23
C ASN A 91 -11.57 5.18 6.55
N LEU A 92 -10.79 6.25 6.61
CA LEU A 92 -9.39 6.31 6.19
C LEU A 92 -8.56 5.20 6.83
N PHE A 93 -8.55 5.10 8.17
CA PHE A 93 -7.76 4.06 8.84
C PHE A 93 -8.25 2.65 8.50
N ARG A 94 -9.56 2.43 8.34
CA ARG A 94 -10.09 1.11 7.97
C ARG A 94 -9.68 0.70 6.55
N VAL A 95 -9.77 1.64 5.60
CA VAL A 95 -9.37 1.45 4.21
C VAL A 95 -7.89 1.08 4.14
N ASN A 96 -7.03 1.91 4.73
CA ASN A 96 -5.59 1.67 4.64
C ASN A 96 -5.19 0.38 5.38
N ILE A 97 -5.76 0.06 6.56
CA ILE A 97 -5.48 -1.24 7.21
C ILE A 97 -5.78 -2.42 6.28
N LEU A 98 -6.89 -2.39 5.52
CA LEU A 98 -7.23 -3.48 4.62
C LEU A 98 -6.22 -3.59 3.47
N LEU A 99 -5.81 -2.46 2.89
CA LEU A 99 -4.83 -2.41 1.81
C LEU A 99 -3.46 -2.90 2.28
N GLU A 100 -2.94 -2.34 3.36
CA GLU A 100 -1.63 -2.73 3.90
C GLU A 100 -1.64 -4.21 4.32
N THR A 101 -2.76 -4.72 4.85
CA THR A 101 -2.89 -6.16 5.15
C THR A 101 -2.82 -7.01 3.89
N ARG A 102 -3.40 -6.55 2.77
CA ARG A 102 -3.34 -7.25 1.50
C ARG A 102 -1.91 -7.20 0.93
N ALA A 103 -1.29 -6.01 0.91
CA ALA A 103 0.06 -5.80 0.43
C ALA A 103 1.06 -6.69 1.16
N THR A 104 1.09 -6.66 2.51
CA THR A 104 1.96 -7.54 3.31
C THR A 104 1.76 -9.02 2.98
N ARG A 105 0.51 -9.49 2.86
CA ARG A 105 0.25 -10.91 2.53
C ARG A 105 0.79 -11.27 1.16
N ASP A 106 0.58 -10.40 0.18
CA ASP A 106 1.08 -10.63 -1.17
C ASP A 106 2.62 -10.65 -1.18
N TYR A 107 3.27 -9.71 -0.48
CA TYR A 107 4.73 -9.66 -0.34
C TYR A 107 5.29 -10.93 0.30
N GLN A 108 4.75 -11.34 1.45
CA GLN A 108 5.13 -12.59 2.14
C GLN A 108 5.01 -13.80 1.23
N ASN A 109 3.90 -13.91 0.49
CA ASN A 109 3.69 -14.99 -0.46
C ASN A 109 4.73 -15.02 -1.59
N LEU A 110 5.20 -13.87 -2.06
CA LEU A 110 6.22 -13.80 -3.12
C LEU A 110 7.62 -14.10 -2.56
N ILE A 111 7.95 -13.54 -1.39
CA ILE A 111 9.24 -13.73 -0.69
C ILE A 111 9.57 -15.22 -0.53
N GLU A 112 8.59 -16.04 -0.15
CA GLU A 112 8.76 -17.49 0.02
C GLU A 112 9.05 -18.27 -1.29
N ARG A 113 8.93 -17.62 -2.45
CA ARG A 113 8.94 -18.27 -3.78
C ARG A 113 10.04 -17.76 -4.72
N VAL A 114 10.85 -16.80 -4.26
CA VAL A 114 11.91 -16.15 -5.04
C VAL A 114 13.28 -16.58 -4.55
N ASP A 115 14.12 -17.06 -5.48
CA ASP A 115 15.50 -17.48 -5.20
C ASP A 115 16.54 -16.37 -5.51
N ASP A 116 16.15 -15.35 -6.29
CA ASP A 116 17.00 -14.20 -6.64
C ASP A 116 17.22 -13.34 -5.39
N LYS A 117 18.46 -13.34 -4.86
CA LYS A 117 18.81 -12.63 -3.62
C LYS A 117 18.64 -11.11 -3.72
N GLU A 118 18.93 -10.53 -4.88
CA GLU A 118 18.81 -9.08 -5.06
C GLU A 118 17.34 -8.67 -5.06
N LEU A 119 16.49 -9.41 -5.76
CA LEU A 119 15.05 -9.23 -5.72
C LEU A 119 14.49 -9.50 -4.31
N LEU A 120 14.95 -10.56 -3.65
CA LEU A 120 14.50 -10.93 -2.32
C LEU A 120 14.73 -9.79 -1.32
N ASN A 121 15.89 -9.13 -1.35
CA ASN A 121 16.17 -7.98 -0.49
C ASN A 121 15.18 -6.84 -0.75
N VAL A 122 14.93 -6.49 -2.02
CA VAL A 122 13.95 -5.47 -2.39
C VAL A 122 12.55 -5.80 -1.87
N LEU A 123 12.11 -7.06 -2.02
CA LEU A 123 10.79 -7.48 -1.56
C LEU A 123 10.69 -7.44 -0.02
N ILE A 124 11.74 -7.82 0.69
CA ILE A 124 11.80 -7.78 2.15
C ILE A 124 11.75 -6.34 2.65
N GLU A 125 12.54 -5.44 2.06
CA GLU A 125 12.57 -4.02 2.45
C GLU A 125 11.19 -3.38 2.29
N ASN A 126 10.57 -3.49 1.12
CA ASN A 126 9.22 -3.00 0.90
C ASN A 126 8.22 -3.66 1.87
N SER A 127 8.29 -4.98 2.09
CA SER A 127 7.40 -5.69 3.00
C SER A 127 7.49 -5.20 4.45
N ILE A 128 8.66 -4.75 4.90
CA ILE A 128 8.85 -4.16 6.23
C ILE A 128 8.14 -2.81 6.30
N GLU A 129 8.27 -1.99 5.24
CA GLU A 129 7.60 -0.68 5.15
C GLU A 129 6.06 -0.84 5.19
N GLU A 130 5.48 -1.79 4.42
CA GLU A 130 4.04 -2.13 4.48
C GLU A 130 3.59 -2.57 5.89
N ASP A 131 4.40 -3.38 6.58
CA ASP A 131 4.13 -3.82 7.95
C ASP A 131 4.08 -2.63 8.93
N LEU A 132 4.98 -1.66 8.76
CA LEU A 132 5.02 -0.43 9.56
C LEU A 132 3.83 0.47 9.26
N HIS A 133 3.47 0.64 7.99
CA HIS A 133 2.28 1.39 7.56
C HIS A 133 1.02 0.80 8.20
N ARG A 134 0.81 -0.52 8.06
CA ARG A 134 -0.30 -1.23 8.68
C ARG A 134 -0.36 -0.99 10.18
N SER A 135 0.77 -1.16 10.86
CA SER A 135 0.87 -1.04 12.31
C SER A 135 0.51 0.36 12.79
N TRP A 136 0.96 1.39 12.07
CA TRP A 136 0.61 2.77 12.35
C TRP A 136 -0.90 2.99 12.23
N PHE A 137 -1.54 2.59 11.12
CA PHE A 137 -2.98 2.77 10.96
C PHE A 137 -3.82 2.01 12.01
N ILE A 138 -3.40 0.80 12.38
CA ILE A 138 -4.04 0.03 13.47
C ILE A 138 -4.00 0.82 14.77
N GLU A 139 -2.83 1.38 15.11
CA GLU A 139 -2.66 2.12 16.35
C GLU A 139 -3.48 3.41 16.35
N GLN A 140 -3.48 4.18 15.27
CA GLN A 140 -4.27 5.40 15.15
C GLN A 140 -5.77 5.12 15.29
N LYS A 141 -6.26 4.04 14.68
CA LYS A 141 -7.65 3.59 14.85
C LYS A 141 -7.96 3.21 16.29
N ARG A 142 -7.03 2.53 16.99
CA ARG A 142 -7.18 2.16 18.41
C ARG A 142 -7.28 3.40 19.29
N GLN A 143 -6.42 4.39 19.09
CA GLN A 143 -6.43 5.64 19.85
C GLN A 143 -7.71 6.45 19.62
N LEU A 144 -8.15 6.57 18.36
CA LEU A 144 -9.38 7.26 18.01
C LEU A 144 -10.62 6.63 18.70
N ASN A 145 -10.65 5.30 18.80
CA ASN A 145 -11.74 4.61 19.49
C ASN A 145 -11.73 4.87 21.01
N LYS A 146 -10.56 4.91 21.65
CA LYS A 146 -10.42 5.24 23.08
C LYS A 146 -10.93 6.66 23.37
N GLN A 147 -10.53 7.64 22.56
CA GLN A 147 -10.98 9.04 22.71
C GLN A 147 -12.49 9.20 22.56
N LYS A 148 -13.13 8.40 21.68
CA LYS A 148 -14.59 8.42 21.52
C LYS A 148 -15.34 7.82 22.71
N GLN A 149 -14.75 6.83 23.38
CA GLN A 149 -15.33 6.23 24.59
C GLN A 149 -15.23 7.19 25.78
N SER A 150 -14.09 7.86 25.95
CA SER A 150 -13.89 8.82 27.04
C SER A 150 -14.76 10.08 26.94
N ARG A 151 -15.22 10.44 25.73
CA ARG A 151 -16.14 11.58 25.52
C ARG A 151 -17.62 11.23 25.70
N LYS A 152 -17.96 9.95 25.87
CA LYS A 152 -19.33 9.46 26.08
C LYS A 152 -19.67 9.20 27.56
N ASN A 153 -18.66 9.20 28.42
CA ASN A 153 -18.77 9.11 29.87
C ASN A 153 -18.61 10.51 30.48
#